data_AF-A0A350SWM8-F1
#
_entry.id   AF-A0A350SWM8-F1
#
_cell.length_a   1.000
_cell.length_b   1.000
_cell.length_c   1.000
_cell.angle_alpha   90.00
_cell.angle_beta   90.00
_cell.angle_gamma   90.00
#
_symmetry.space_group_name_H-M   'P 1'
#
loop_
_entity.id
_entity.type
_entity.pdbx_description
1 polymer ?
#
loop_
_entity_poly.entity_id
_entity_poly.type
_entity_poly.pdbx_seq_one_letter_code
_entity_poly.pdbx_strand_id
1 'polypeptide(L)'
;MNPPTSRLPLLIAALVALAVAGYFGWQHFKPVQAPAAPVAAPSAAAPEAPPAPAVPEPTPPAVEHPVEAPVADAAGEPTALPELDGSDAHVSGLLSGLLSRKNLLTFLQLDGFVRRTVATVDNLARSQAPVMVWPVIPTPQRFTTQRGENGVETIHPGNSQRYAPLVLMIESVDTGKAVDLYRSLYPLFQQAYEELGFPGRYFNDRLVQVLDHLIATPVPTEPLAVTLVDVKGTVPSTRPWVRYELADPALESLSAGRKMLLRTGPDNQRRLQAKLKDIRQRVAKP
;
A
#
# COMPACT_ATOMS: atom_id res chain seq x y z
N MET A 1 -8.65 58.49 1.21
CA MET A 1 -9.72 57.47 1.12
C MET A 1 -9.81 57.03 -0.33
N ASN A 2 -9.33 55.82 -0.66
CA ASN A 2 -9.39 55.27 -2.03
C ASN A 2 -10.64 54.39 -2.16
N PRO A 3 -11.42 54.49 -3.26
CA PRO A 3 -12.59 53.65 -3.45
C PRO A 3 -12.19 52.20 -3.80
N PRO A 4 -13.02 51.20 -3.45
CA PRO A 4 -12.73 49.79 -3.72
C PRO A 4 -12.88 49.48 -5.22
N THR A 5 -11.83 48.92 -5.81
CA THR A 5 -11.84 48.37 -7.17
C THR A 5 -12.77 47.16 -7.23
N SER A 6 -13.90 47.30 -7.92
CA SER A 6 -14.83 46.20 -8.18
C SER A 6 -14.13 45.08 -8.95
N ARG A 7 -14.08 43.87 -8.38
CA ARG A 7 -13.49 42.65 -8.99
C ARG A 7 -14.44 41.93 -9.95
N LEU A 8 -15.63 42.50 -10.16
CA LEU A 8 -16.68 41.98 -11.04
C LEU A 8 -16.27 41.83 -12.52
N PRO A 9 -15.55 42.78 -13.17
CA PRO A 9 -15.15 42.61 -14.57
C PRO A 9 -14.08 41.52 -14.76
N LEU A 10 -13.23 41.29 -13.75
CA LEU A 10 -12.21 40.23 -13.76
C LEU A 10 -12.83 38.83 -13.66
N LEU A 11 -13.90 38.68 -12.87
CA LEU A 11 -14.64 37.42 -12.76
C LEU A 11 -15.39 37.08 -14.06
N ILE A 12 -15.98 38.08 -14.72
CA ILE A 12 -16.67 37.89 -16.01
C ILE A 12 -15.67 37.48 -17.10
N ALA A 13 -14.49 38.11 -17.16
CA ALA A 13 -13.45 37.75 -18.12
C ALA A 13 -12.92 36.31 -17.92
N ALA A 14 -12.75 35.87 -16.67
CA ALA A 14 -12.32 34.51 -16.36
C ALA A 14 -13.37 33.45 -16.75
N LEU A 15 -14.65 33.75 -16.56
CA LEU A 15 -15.76 32.86 -16.94
C LEU A 15 -15.88 32.69 -18.45
N VAL A 16 -15.71 33.78 -19.22
CA VAL A 16 -15.70 33.73 -20.68
C VAL A 16 -14.49 32.92 -21.20
N ALA A 17 -13.31 33.10 -20.60
CA ALA A 17 -12.13 32.33 -20.97
C ALA A 17 -12.30 30.82 -20.71
N LEU A 18 -12.92 30.44 -19.59
CA LEU A 18 -13.22 29.03 -19.29
C LEU A 18 -14.25 28.42 -20.24
N ALA A 19 -15.28 29.19 -20.62
CA ALA A 19 -16.28 28.72 -21.58
C ALA A 19 -15.68 28.49 -22.98
N VAL A 20 -14.79 29.40 -23.42
CA VAL A 20 -14.08 29.26 -24.70
C VAL A 20 -13.11 28.08 -24.66
N ALA A 21 -12.33 27.92 -23.58
CA ALA A 21 -11.43 26.77 -23.42
C ALA A 21 -12.18 25.43 -23.37
N GLY A 22 -13.35 25.38 -22.71
CA GLY A 22 -14.24 24.22 -22.70
C GLY A 22 -14.80 23.89 -24.08
N TYR A 23 -15.23 24.90 -24.85
CA TYR A 23 -15.74 24.72 -26.21
C TYR A 23 -14.68 24.17 -27.17
N PHE A 24 -13.47 24.72 -27.14
CA PHE A 24 -12.36 24.25 -27.98
C PHE A 24 -11.81 22.89 -27.53
N GLY A 25 -11.75 22.63 -26.21
CA GLY A 25 -11.38 21.32 -25.67
C GLY A 25 -12.36 20.22 -26.10
N TRP A 26 -13.66 20.51 -26.08
CA TRP A 26 -14.69 19.58 -26.54
C TRP A 26 -14.65 19.34 -28.06
N GLN A 27 -14.29 20.35 -28.86
CA GLN A 27 -14.08 20.16 -30.30
C GLN A 27 -12.86 19.29 -30.62
N HIS A 28 -11.81 19.32 -29.79
CA HIS A 28 -10.61 18.48 -29.98
C HIS A 28 -10.77 17.03 -29.46
N PHE A 29 -11.68 16.79 -28.51
CA PHE A 29 -11.97 15.47 -27.95
C PHE A 29 -13.27 14.86 -28.48
N LYS A 30 -13.63 15.14 -29.74
CA LYS A 30 -14.63 14.30 -30.42
C LYS A 30 -14.02 12.92 -30.68
N PRO A 31 -14.58 11.83 -30.12
CA PRO A 31 -14.12 10.49 -30.46
C PRO A 31 -14.26 10.32 -31.98
N VAL A 32 -13.13 10.06 -32.65
CA VAL A 32 -13.11 9.72 -34.06
C VAL A 32 -13.93 8.44 -34.20
N GLN A 33 -15.10 8.59 -34.83
CA GLN A 33 -15.97 7.49 -35.19
C GLN A 33 -15.17 6.59 -36.13
N ALA A 34 -14.88 5.36 -35.71
CA ALA A 34 -14.17 4.38 -36.52
C ALA A 34 -14.85 4.28 -37.89
N PRO A 35 -14.12 4.33 -39.02
CA PRO A 35 -14.72 4.20 -40.33
C PRO A 35 -15.49 2.89 -40.42
N ALA A 36 -16.77 2.97 -40.80
CA ALA A 36 -17.52 1.79 -41.19
C ALA A 36 -16.79 1.09 -42.34
N ALA A 37 -16.50 -0.20 -42.17
CA ALA A 37 -15.86 -1.02 -43.19
C ALA A 37 -16.67 -0.94 -44.51
N PRO A 38 -16.01 -0.81 -45.67
CA PRO A 38 -16.71 -0.84 -46.94
C PRO A 38 -17.37 -2.20 -47.14
N VAL A 39 -18.64 -2.18 -47.55
CA VAL A 39 -19.38 -3.37 -47.99
C VAL A 39 -18.63 -3.97 -49.18
N ALA A 40 -18.14 -5.20 -49.02
CA ALA A 40 -17.44 -5.93 -50.06
C ALA A 40 -18.39 -6.23 -51.24
N ALA A 41 -17.96 -5.86 -52.44
CA ALA A 41 -18.47 -6.46 -53.68
C ALA A 41 -18.21 -7.98 -53.67
N PRO A 42 -19.05 -8.82 -54.32
CA PRO A 42 -18.91 -10.26 -54.26
C PRO A 42 -17.61 -10.69 -54.94
N SER A 43 -16.59 -11.00 -54.13
CA SER A 43 -15.35 -11.60 -54.57
C SER A 43 -15.52 -13.11 -54.63
N ALA A 44 -15.00 -13.70 -55.72
CA ALA A 44 -15.01 -15.13 -55.98
C ALA A 44 -14.48 -15.95 -54.79
N ALA A 45 -15.10 -17.11 -54.55
CA ALA A 45 -14.76 -18.03 -53.47
C ALA A 45 -13.26 -18.38 -53.49
N ALA A 46 -12.52 -17.89 -52.48
CA ALA A 46 -11.20 -18.38 -52.12
C ALA A 46 -11.36 -19.47 -51.04
N PRO A 47 -10.49 -20.51 -51.02
CA PRO A 47 -10.60 -21.61 -50.05
C PRO A 47 -10.50 -21.12 -48.61
N GLU A 48 -11.34 -21.69 -47.75
CA GLU A 48 -11.43 -21.43 -46.31
C GLU A 48 -10.07 -21.69 -45.64
N ALA A 49 -9.50 -20.65 -45.03
CA ALA A 49 -8.28 -20.78 -44.25
C ALA A 49 -8.58 -21.58 -42.97
N PRO A 50 -7.70 -22.52 -42.56
CA PRO A 50 -7.91 -23.30 -41.36
C PRO A 50 -8.00 -22.38 -40.12
N PRO A 51 -8.81 -22.76 -39.11
CA PRO A 51 -9.00 -21.95 -37.92
C PRO A 51 -7.66 -21.68 -37.24
N ALA A 52 -7.41 -20.41 -36.91
CA ALA A 52 -6.23 -20.01 -36.17
C ALA A 52 -6.15 -20.80 -34.84
N PRO A 53 -4.97 -21.25 -34.41
CA PRO A 53 -4.83 -21.93 -33.13
C PRO A 53 -5.38 -21.04 -32.02
N ALA A 54 -6.30 -21.57 -31.22
CA ALA A 54 -6.76 -20.90 -30.01
C ALA A 54 -5.54 -20.59 -29.15
N VAL A 55 -5.30 -19.31 -28.88
CA VAL A 55 -4.28 -18.88 -27.93
C VAL A 55 -4.67 -19.50 -26.59
N PRO A 56 -3.83 -20.34 -25.96
CA PRO A 56 -4.20 -20.96 -24.70
C PRO A 56 -4.50 -19.86 -23.68
N GLU A 57 -5.68 -19.93 -23.07
CA GLU A 57 -6.04 -19.04 -21.97
C GLU A 57 -4.95 -19.12 -20.90
N PRO A 58 -4.50 -17.98 -20.34
CA PRO A 58 -3.48 -17.99 -19.30
C PRO A 58 -3.99 -18.83 -18.13
N THR A 59 -3.33 -19.95 -17.88
CA THR A 59 -3.65 -20.84 -16.76
C THR A 59 -3.46 -20.04 -15.47
N PRO A 60 -4.43 -20.03 -14.54
CA PRO A 60 -4.27 -19.35 -13.26
C PRO A 60 -3.02 -19.89 -12.56
N PRO A 61 -2.19 -19.03 -11.95
CA PRO A 61 -1.03 -19.48 -11.20
C PRO A 61 -1.46 -20.45 -10.09
N ALA A 62 -0.65 -21.49 -9.86
CA ALA A 62 -0.87 -22.41 -8.75
C ALA A 62 -0.84 -21.67 -7.41
N VAL A 63 -1.77 -22.00 -6.52
CA VAL A 63 -1.84 -21.45 -5.17
C VAL A 63 -0.85 -22.19 -4.27
N GLU A 64 0.12 -21.49 -3.71
CA GLU A 64 1.20 -22.08 -2.90
C GLU A 64 0.80 -22.24 -1.43
N HIS A 65 0.08 -21.26 -0.89
CA HIS A 65 -0.31 -21.18 0.51
C HIS A 65 -1.82 -21.00 0.65
N PRO A 66 -2.62 -22.05 0.38
CA PRO A 66 -4.07 -21.96 0.51
C PRO A 66 -4.48 -21.65 1.96
N VAL A 67 -5.42 -20.73 2.11
CA VAL A 67 -6.06 -20.42 3.38
C VAL A 67 -7.30 -21.28 3.52
N GLU A 68 -7.32 -22.15 4.53
CA GLU A 68 -8.52 -22.85 4.92
C GLU A 68 -9.54 -21.84 5.47
N ALA A 69 -10.74 -21.83 4.89
CA ALA A 69 -11.85 -21.06 5.45
C ALA A 69 -12.12 -21.59 6.88
N PRO A 70 -12.50 -20.72 7.83
CA PRO A 70 -12.87 -21.20 9.16
C PRO A 70 -13.99 -22.24 9.04
N VAL A 71 -13.80 -23.35 9.73
CA VAL A 71 -14.85 -24.35 9.94
C VAL A 71 -16.02 -23.63 10.59
N ALA A 72 -17.22 -23.78 10.03
CA ALA A 72 -18.45 -23.18 10.53
C ALA A 72 -18.60 -23.41 12.04
N ASP A 73 -19.25 -22.46 12.74
CA ASP A 73 -19.66 -22.65 14.13
C ASP A 73 -20.46 -23.95 14.29
N ALA A 74 -20.67 -24.41 15.53
CA ALA A 74 -21.37 -25.65 15.86
C ALA A 74 -22.80 -25.80 15.26
N ALA A 75 -23.33 -24.76 14.61
CA ALA A 75 -24.59 -24.73 13.86
C ALA A 75 -24.45 -24.88 12.32
N GLY A 76 -23.22 -24.97 11.77
CA GLY A 76 -22.98 -25.25 10.36
C GLY A 76 -23.24 -24.10 9.37
N GLU A 77 -23.63 -22.91 9.84
CA GLU A 77 -23.80 -21.75 8.96
C GLU A 77 -22.55 -20.86 8.96
N PRO A 78 -21.97 -20.57 7.78
CA PRO A 78 -20.94 -19.53 7.67
C PRO A 78 -21.55 -18.20 8.11
N THR A 79 -20.92 -17.51 9.06
CA THR A 79 -21.27 -16.11 9.31
C THR A 79 -21.03 -15.35 8.01
N ALA A 80 -22.11 -14.96 7.32
CA ALA A 80 -21.99 -14.25 6.06
C ALA A 80 -21.22 -12.95 6.29
N LEU A 81 -20.08 -12.82 5.62
CA LEU A 81 -19.30 -11.59 5.66
C LEU A 81 -20.07 -10.48 4.91
N PRO A 82 -20.03 -9.24 5.41
CA PRO A 82 -20.56 -8.11 4.64
C PRO A 82 -19.76 -7.92 3.34
N GLU A 83 -20.35 -7.23 2.37
CA GLU A 83 -19.62 -6.79 1.19
C GLU A 83 -18.43 -5.90 1.58
N LEU A 84 -17.36 -5.93 0.76
CA LEU A 84 -16.12 -5.21 1.05
C LEU A 84 -16.35 -3.72 1.35
N ASP A 85 -17.22 -3.05 0.61
CA ASP A 85 -17.54 -1.61 0.80
C ASP A 85 -18.30 -1.32 2.10
N GLY A 86 -19.01 -2.30 2.66
CA GLY A 86 -19.72 -2.21 3.93
C GLY A 86 -18.98 -2.85 5.11
N SER A 87 -17.76 -3.34 4.91
CA SER A 87 -17.08 -4.23 5.86
C SER A 87 -16.39 -3.52 7.04
N ASP A 88 -16.14 -2.22 6.94
CA ASP A 88 -15.33 -1.49 7.93
C ASP A 88 -15.86 -1.58 9.36
N ALA A 89 -17.18 -1.42 9.56
CA ALA A 89 -17.79 -1.49 10.89
C ALA A 89 -17.66 -2.90 11.51
N HIS A 90 -17.85 -3.93 10.68
CA HIS A 90 -17.71 -5.33 11.09
C HIS A 90 -16.25 -5.66 11.45
N VAL A 91 -15.30 -5.27 10.59
CA VAL A 91 -13.86 -5.48 10.81
C VAL A 91 -13.38 -4.73 12.06
N SER A 92 -13.82 -3.48 12.27
CA SER A 92 -13.52 -2.70 13.47
C SER A 92 -14.04 -3.37 14.75
N GLY A 93 -15.25 -3.94 14.71
CA GLY A 93 -15.82 -4.73 15.81
C GLY A 93 -14.95 -5.94 16.16
N LEU A 94 -14.49 -6.69 15.16
CA LEU A 94 -13.63 -7.85 15.37
C LEU A 94 -12.22 -7.47 15.86
N LEU A 95 -11.64 -6.39 15.33
CA LEU A 95 -10.36 -5.86 15.80
C LEU A 95 -10.41 -5.42 17.27
N SER A 96 -11.58 -5.03 17.78
CA SER A 96 -11.80 -4.71 19.20
C SER A 96 -11.70 -5.92 20.12
N GLY A 97 -11.80 -7.14 19.58
CA GLY A 97 -11.52 -8.38 20.31
C GLY A 97 -10.02 -8.70 20.44
N LEU A 98 -9.18 -8.11 19.58
CA LEU A 98 -7.72 -8.31 19.60
C LEU A 98 -6.97 -7.19 20.31
N LEU A 99 -7.49 -5.97 20.22
CA LEU A 99 -6.84 -4.75 20.69
C LEU A 99 -7.76 -3.98 21.63
N SER A 100 -7.17 -3.34 22.64
CA SER A 100 -7.91 -2.37 23.44
C SER A 100 -8.40 -1.21 22.55
N ARG A 101 -9.56 -0.64 22.90
CA ARG A 101 -10.12 0.53 22.19
C ARG A 101 -9.12 1.68 22.07
N LYS A 102 -8.29 1.90 23.10
CA LYS A 102 -7.22 2.90 23.07
C LYS A 102 -6.20 2.60 21.96
N ASN A 103 -5.73 1.36 21.86
CA ASN A 103 -4.74 0.98 20.85
C ASN A 103 -5.32 1.06 19.44
N LEU A 104 -6.57 0.64 19.24
CA LEU A 104 -7.24 0.78 17.94
C LEU A 104 -7.23 2.22 17.45
N LEU A 105 -7.72 3.16 18.27
CA LEU A 105 -7.83 4.57 17.90
C LEU A 105 -6.48 5.29 17.82
N THR A 106 -5.45 4.77 18.49
CA THR A 106 -4.11 5.38 18.50
C THR A 106 -3.26 4.94 17.31
N PHE A 107 -3.42 3.68 16.87
CA PHE A 107 -2.48 3.08 15.94
C PHE A 107 -3.07 2.68 14.59
N LEU A 108 -4.39 2.47 14.47
CA LEU A 108 -4.99 1.93 13.24
C LEU A 108 -5.82 2.98 12.49
N GLN A 109 -5.83 2.85 11.17
CA GLN A 109 -6.75 3.54 10.26
C GLN A 109 -7.89 2.58 9.93
N LEU A 110 -9.03 2.75 10.58
CA LEU A 110 -10.15 1.80 10.49
C LEU A 110 -10.95 1.95 9.18
N ASP A 111 -10.97 3.15 8.59
CA ASP A 111 -11.66 3.41 7.33
C ASP A 111 -10.92 2.72 6.16
N GLY A 112 -11.60 1.83 5.45
CA GLY A 112 -11.03 1.02 4.38
C GLY A 112 -9.90 0.10 4.85
N PHE A 113 -9.95 -0.38 6.10
CA PHE A 113 -8.84 -1.11 6.73
C PHE A 113 -8.34 -2.30 5.90
N VAL A 114 -9.26 -3.08 5.33
CA VAL A 114 -8.94 -4.25 4.51
C VAL A 114 -8.15 -3.81 3.26
N ARG A 115 -8.69 -2.84 2.51
CA ARG A 115 -8.06 -2.31 1.29
C ARG A 115 -6.68 -1.72 1.56
N ARG A 116 -6.55 -0.93 2.64
CA ARG A 116 -5.29 -0.35 3.11
C ARG A 116 -4.26 -1.41 3.47
N THR A 117 -4.70 -2.47 4.14
CA THR A 117 -3.83 -3.59 4.53
C THR A 117 -3.29 -4.30 3.30
N VAL A 118 -4.16 -4.69 2.36
CA VAL A 118 -3.75 -5.34 1.11
C VAL A 118 -2.78 -4.46 0.31
N ALA A 119 -3.14 -3.19 0.11
CA ALA A 119 -2.28 -2.26 -0.62
C ALA A 119 -0.94 -2.05 0.07
N THR A 120 -0.91 -1.98 1.40
CA THR A 120 0.34 -1.81 2.15
C THR A 120 1.21 -3.05 2.05
N VAL A 121 0.67 -4.24 2.25
CA VAL A 121 1.41 -5.51 2.11
C VAL A 121 2.07 -5.58 0.73
N ASP A 122 1.32 -5.31 -0.34
CA ASP A 122 1.88 -5.33 -1.69
C ASP A 122 3.01 -4.29 -1.89
N ASN A 123 2.87 -3.11 -1.29
CA ASN A 123 3.85 -2.03 -1.43
C ASN A 123 5.12 -2.24 -0.58
N LEU A 124 5.09 -3.06 0.48
CA LEU A 124 6.27 -3.28 1.34
C LEU A 124 7.44 -3.95 0.61
N ALA A 125 7.16 -4.76 -0.42
CA ALA A 125 8.18 -5.36 -1.28
C ALA A 125 8.55 -4.50 -2.50
N ARG A 126 7.92 -3.33 -2.68
CA ARG A 126 8.23 -2.37 -3.75
C ARG A 126 9.20 -1.29 -3.25
N SER A 127 9.71 -0.46 -4.16
CA SER A 127 10.62 0.65 -3.81
C SER A 127 9.98 1.72 -2.92
N GLN A 128 8.65 1.87 -2.99
CA GLN A 128 7.89 2.88 -2.25
C GLN A 128 6.63 2.29 -1.62
N ALA A 129 6.26 2.79 -0.44
CA ALA A 129 5.02 2.47 0.24
C ALA A 129 4.30 3.77 0.64
N PRO A 130 3.33 4.25 -0.17
CA PRO A 130 2.68 5.54 0.06
C PRO A 130 1.95 5.58 1.40
N VAL A 131 2.21 6.61 2.20
CA VAL A 131 1.62 6.78 3.54
C VAL A 131 0.09 6.87 3.49
N MET A 132 -0.48 7.37 2.39
CA MET A 132 -1.92 7.56 2.24
C MET A 132 -2.73 6.27 2.25
N VAL A 133 -2.10 5.11 2.02
CA VAL A 133 -2.78 3.80 2.01
C VAL A 133 -2.40 2.92 3.21
N TRP A 134 -1.67 3.45 4.19
CA TRP A 134 -1.29 2.67 5.37
C TRP A 134 -2.52 2.33 6.23
N PRO A 135 -2.63 1.09 6.75
CA PRO A 135 -3.65 0.70 7.73
C PRO A 135 -3.31 1.16 9.15
N VAL A 136 -2.15 1.80 9.32
CA VAL A 136 -1.65 2.30 10.60
C VAL A 136 -1.45 3.81 10.53
N ILE A 137 -1.62 4.47 11.68
CA ILE A 137 -1.35 5.90 11.83
C ILE A 137 0.18 6.11 11.83
N PRO A 138 0.70 7.03 10.99
CA PRO A 138 2.14 7.30 10.94
C PRO A 138 2.69 7.75 12.28
N THR A 139 3.87 7.23 12.64
CA THR A 139 4.52 7.55 13.90
C THR A 139 4.80 9.05 14.01
N PRO A 140 4.41 9.71 15.12
CA PRO A 140 4.57 11.15 15.28
C PRO A 140 6.06 11.55 15.42
N GLN A 141 6.27 12.86 15.60
CA GLN A 141 7.57 13.51 15.74
C GLN A 141 8.40 13.55 14.45
N ARG A 142 9.44 14.39 14.45
CA ARG A 142 10.32 14.58 13.29
C ARG A 142 11.43 13.55 13.29
N PHE A 143 11.89 13.21 12.10
CA PHE A 143 13.13 12.47 11.92
C PHE A 143 14.32 13.40 12.22
N THR A 144 15.25 12.93 13.04
CA THR A 144 16.43 13.71 13.44
C THR A 144 17.72 12.98 13.07
N THR A 145 18.78 13.75 12.87
CA THR A 145 20.11 13.25 12.53
C THR A 145 21.14 13.76 13.53
N GLN A 146 22.30 13.13 13.56
CA GLN A 146 23.48 13.64 14.25
C GLN A 146 24.68 13.58 13.31
N ARG A 147 25.62 14.51 13.47
CA ARG A 147 26.85 14.52 12.70
C ARG A 147 28.00 14.06 13.59
N GLY A 148 28.71 13.03 13.17
CA GLY A 148 29.92 12.54 13.85
C GLY A 148 31.11 13.47 13.63
N GLU A 149 32.18 13.26 14.39
CA GLU A 149 33.44 14.00 14.27
C GLU A 149 34.09 13.84 12.88
N ASN A 150 33.83 12.71 12.22
CA ASN A 150 34.23 12.42 10.83
C ASN A 150 33.38 13.17 9.77
N GLY A 151 32.44 14.02 10.19
CA GLY A 151 31.55 14.76 9.30
C GLY A 151 30.38 13.94 8.73
N VAL A 152 30.32 12.63 8.99
CA VAL A 152 29.25 11.75 8.51
C VAL A 152 27.97 12.01 9.30
N GLU A 153 26.87 12.18 8.58
CA GLU A 153 25.55 12.38 9.15
C GLU A 153 24.83 11.03 9.27
N THR A 154 24.40 10.68 10.47
CA THR A 154 23.74 9.40 10.78
C THR A 154 22.36 9.61 11.39
N ILE A 155 21.52 8.58 11.32
CA ILE A 155 20.24 8.57 12.03
C ILE A 155 20.49 8.77 13.53
N HIS A 156 19.81 9.75 14.14
CA HIS A 156 19.95 9.99 15.57
C HIS A 156 19.37 8.80 16.36
N PRO A 157 20.07 8.27 17.40
CA PRO A 157 19.62 7.10 18.18
C PRO A 157 18.20 7.23 18.76
N GLY A 158 17.81 8.45 19.14
CA GLY A 158 16.46 8.75 19.64
C GLY A 158 15.31 8.51 18.65
N ASN A 159 15.58 8.33 17.35
CA ASN A 159 14.52 7.98 16.38
C ASN A 159 13.87 6.63 16.68
N SER A 160 14.61 5.67 17.22
CA SER A 160 14.06 4.33 17.52
C SER A 160 12.94 4.40 18.56
N GLN A 161 13.03 5.31 19.53
CA GLN A 161 12.04 5.49 20.58
C GLN A 161 10.67 5.92 20.04
N ARG A 162 10.63 6.61 18.89
CA ARG A 162 9.39 7.01 18.23
C ARG A 162 8.54 5.79 17.89
N TYR A 163 9.19 4.71 17.47
CA TYR A 163 8.52 3.47 17.05
C TYR A 163 8.17 2.54 18.22
N ALA A 164 8.74 2.75 19.41
CA ALA A 164 8.56 1.85 20.55
C ALA A 164 7.09 1.61 20.94
N PRO A 165 6.19 2.62 20.97
CA PRO A 165 4.77 2.38 21.27
C PRO A 165 4.08 1.49 20.24
N LEU A 166 4.40 1.66 18.95
CA LEU A 166 3.85 0.84 17.87
C LEU A 166 4.36 -0.60 17.98
N VAL A 167 5.66 -0.80 18.24
CA VAL A 167 6.27 -2.13 18.40
C VAL A 167 5.67 -2.86 19.60
N LEU A 168 5.51 -2.18 20.74
CA LEU A 168 4.87 -2.73 21.93
C LEU A 168 3.41 -3.13 21.67
N MET A 169 2.66 -2.31 20.93
CA MET A 169 1.31 -2.66 20.52
C MET A 169 1.29 -3.92 19.66
N ILE A 170 2.15 -4.00 18.65
CA ILE A 170 2.26 -5.17 17.75
C ILE A 170 2.60 -6.44 18.54
N GLU A 171 3.54 -6.36 19.49
CA GLU A 171 3.90 -7.49 20.34
C GLU A 171 2.78 -7.93 21.28
N SER A 172 1.96 -6.99 21.76
CA SER A 172 0.84 -7.30 22.67
C SER A 172 -0.30 -8.09 22.03
N VAL A 173 -0.37 -8.12 20.70
CA VAL A 173 -1.39 -8.87 19.95
C VAL A 173 -1.10 -10.36 20.04
N ASP A 174 -2.09 -11.18 20.39
CA ASP A 174 -1.99 -12.64 20.26
C ASP A 174 -1.93 -13.03 18.77
N THR A 175 -0.80 -13.61 18.34
CA THR A 175 -0.60 -13.95 16.92
C THR A 175 -1.56 -15.03 16.44
N GLY A 176 -1.91 -16.00 17.29
CA GLY A 176 -2.86 -17.06 16.93
C GLY A 176 -4.23 -16.47 16.62
N LYS A 177 -4.77 -15.68 17.56
CA LYS A 177 -6.07 -15.01 17.37
C LYS A 177 -6.08 -14.05 16.18
N ALA A 178 -4.97 -13.34 15.94
CA ALA A 178 -4.85 -12.45 14.79
C ALA A 178 -4.86 -13.22 13.47
N VAL A 179 -4.20 -14.38 13.41
CA VAL A 179 -4.21 -15.25 12.22
C VAL A 179 -5.59 -15.87 12.02
N ASP A 180 -6.27 -16.31 13.07
CA ASP A 180 -7.63 -16.84 12.96
C ASP A 180 -8.61 -15.79 12.46
N LEU A 181 -8.49 -14.54 12.94
CA LEU A 181 -9.25 -13.41 12.40
C LEU A 181 -8.89 -13.12 10.93
N TYR A 182 -7.62 -13.19 10.56
CA TYR A 182 -7.21 -13.05 9.16
C TYR A 182 -7.84 -14.12 8.26
N ARG A 183 -7.88 -15.38 8.71
CA ARG A 183 -8.52 -16.49 7.97
C ARG A 183 -10.02 -16.28 7.83
N SER A 184 -10.70 -15.82 8.88
CA SER A 184 -12.14 -15.56 8.82
C SER A 184 -12.51 -14.39 7.93
N LEU A 185 -11.65 -13.38 7.84
CA LEU A 185 -11.81 -12.24 6.93
C LEU A 185 -11.17 -12.45 5.55
N TYR A 186 -10.59 -13.63 5.28
CA TYR A 186 -9.80 -13.88 4.06
C TYR A 186 -10.55 -13.54 2.76
N PRO A 187 -11.85 -13.86 2.60
CA PRO A 187 -12.59 -13.48 1.39
C PRO A 187 -12.54 -11.98 1.08
N LEU A 188 -12.57 -11.11 2.11
CA LEU A 188 -12.47 -9.66 1.94
C LEU A 188 -11.07 -9.22 1.50
N PHE A 189 -10.03 -9.82 2.08
CA PHE A 189 -8.65 -9.55 1.68
C PHE A 189 -8.37 -10.01 0.24
N GLN A 190 -8.87 -11.19 -0.12
CA GLN A 190 -8.75 -11.72 -1.48
C GLN A 190 -9.48 -10.82 -2.49
N GLN A 191 -10.74 -10.44 -2.21
CA GLN A 191 -11.50 -9.52 -3.06
C GLN A 191 -10.77 -8.17 -3.22
N ALA A 192 -10.29 -7.58 -2.12
CA ALA A 192 -9.57 -6.32 -2.16
C ALA A 192 -8.25 -6.42 -2.96
N TYR A 193 -7.60 -7.58 -3.00
CA TYR A 193 -6.39 -7.81 -3.78
C TYR A 193 -6.67 -7.92 -5.27
N GLU A 194 -7.77 -8.58 -5.65
CA GLU A 194 -8.21 -8.63 -7.04
C GLU A 194 -8.63 -7.24 -7.54
N GLU A 195 -9.39 -6.49 -6.75
CA GLU A 195 -9.79 -5.11 -7.05
C GLU A 195 -8.59 -4.13 -7.12
N LEU A 196 -7.47 -4.46 -6.47
CA LEU A 196 -6.21 -3.70 -6.59
C LEU A 196 -5.54 -3.88 -7.97
N GLY A 197 -6.00 -4.83 -8.78
CA GLY A 197 -5.50 -5.10 -10.13
C GLY A 197 -4.77 -6.44 -10.27
N PHE A 198 -5.03 -7.41 -9.38
CA PHE A 198 -4.42 -8.74 -9.41
C PHE A 198 -5.48 -9.85 -9.58
N PRO A 199 -6.29 -9.84 -10.66
CA PRO A 199 -7.34 -10.82 -10.86
C PRO A 199 -6.77 -12.25 -10.92
N GLY A 200 -7.41 -13.18 -10.20
CA GLY A 200 -7.01 -14.59 -10.15
C GLY A 200 -5.69 -14.87 -9.43
N ARG A 201 -5.09 -13.87 -8.76
CA ARG A 201 -3.88 -14.04 -7.93
C ARG A 201 -4.27 -14.25 -6.48
N TYR A 202 -3.52 -15.09 -5.77
CA TYR A 202 -3.83 -15.39 -4.37
C TYR A 202 -3.14 -14.42 -3.41
N PHE A 203 -3.92 -13.77 -2.53
CA PHE A 203 -3.37 -12.77 -1.61
C PHE A 203 -2.44 -13.39 -0.56
N ASN A 204 -2.76 -14.57 -0.03
CA ASN A 204 -1.91 -15.19 1.00
C ASN A 204 -0.50 -15.54 0.46
N ASP A 205 -0.38 -15.92 -0.80
CA ASP A 205 0.92 -16.17 -1.44
C ASP A 205 1.75 -14.88 -1.47
N ARG A 206 1.11 -13.76 -1.82
CA ARG A 206 1.74 -12.44 -1.79
C ARG A 206 2.14 -12.05 -0.37
N LEU A 207 1.29 -12.28 0.62
CA LEU A 207 1.59 -12.01 2.03
C LEU A 207 2.82 -12.81 2.49
N VAL A 208 2.86 -14.11 2.23
CA VAL A 208 3.97 -14.99 2.63
C VAL A 208 5.29 -14.57 1.96
N GLN A 209 5.25 -14.22 0.67
CA GLN A 209 6.42 -13.69 -0.04
C GLN A 209 6.94 -12.38 0.58
N VAL A 210 6.04 -11.46 0.94
CA VAL A 210 6.42 -10.20 1.59
C VAL A 210 7.00 -10.47 2.99
N LEU A 211 6.43 -11.40 3.75
CA LEU A 211 6.96 -11.81 5.05
C LEU A 211 8.39 -12.34 4.92
N ASP A 212 8.66 -13.26 3.98
CA ASP A 212 10.02 -13.74 3.69
C ASP A 212 10.97 -12.60 3.38
N HIS A 213 10.54 -11.71 2.48
CA HIS A 213 11.32 -10.59 2.03
C HIS A 213 11.75 -9.69 3.19
N LEU A 214 10.85 -9.42 4.14
CA LEU A 214 11.12 -8.58 5.32
C LEU A 214 11.94 -9.32 6.39
N ILE A 215 11.65 -10.60 6.63
CA ILE A 215 12.38 -11.45 7.58
C ILE A 215 13.87 -11.56 7.18
N ALA A 216 14.16 -11.63 5.88
CA ALA A 216 15.52 -11.72 5.36
C ALA A 216 16.34 -10.43 5.49
N THR A 217 15.78 -9.33 6.02
CA THR A 217 16.51 -8.05 6.17
C THR A 217 17.59 -8.17 7.26
N PRO A 218 18.88 -7.94 6.97
CA PRO A 218 19.92 -7.94 7.99
C PRO A 218 19.69 -6.82 9.02
N VAL A 219 20.03 -7.09 10.28
CA VAL A 219 19.98 -6.08 11.35
C VAL A 219 21.29 -5.29 11.32
N PRO A 220 21.25 -3.95 11.19
CA PRO A 220 22.46 -3.13 11.21
C PRO A 220 23.22 -3.26 12.53
N THR A 221 24.54 -3.39 12.43
CA THR A 221 25.47 -3.35 13.57
C THR A 221 26.03 -1.96 13.82
N GLU A 222 25.95 -1.08 12.82
CA GLU A 222 26.46 0.30 12.86
C GLU A 222 25.35 1.33 12.62
N PRO A 223 25.53 2.58 13.07
CA PRO A 223 24.61 3.67 12.76
C PRO A 223 24.48 3.90 11.25
N LEU A 224 23.25 3.98 10.76
CA LEU A 224 22.97 4.19 9.35
C LEU A 224 23.29 5.64 8.96
N ALA A 225 24.19 5.81 7.98
CA ALA A 225 24.47 7.10 7.38
C ALA A 225 23.32 7.55 6.47
N VAL A 226 23.03 8.85 6.47
CA VAL A 226 21.97 9.45 5.66
C VAL A 226 22.45 10.70 4.94
N THR A 227 21.80 11.02 3.83
CA THR A 227 22.03 12.26 3.08
C THR A 227 20.69 12.97 2.88
N LEU A 228 20.69 14.28 3.09
CA LEU A 228 19.52 15.10 2.79
C LEU A 228 19.44 15.31 1.29
N VAL A 229 18.33 14.90 0.67
CA VAL A 229 18.13 15.14 -0.77
C VAL A 229 17.95 16.63 -1.02
N ASP A 230 18.88 17.23 -1.74
CA ASP A 230 18.83 18.63 -2.14
C ASP A 230 17.71 18.85 -3.17
N VAL A 231 16.86 19.84 -2.89
CA VAL A 231 15.89 20.33 -3.86
C VAL A 231 16.49 21.59 -4.45
N LYS A 232 16.90 21.52 -5.72
CA LYS A 232 17.34 22.69 -6.49
C LYS A 232 16.11 23.55 -6.81
N GLY A 233 15.71 24.39 -5.86
CA GLY A 233 14.58 25.30 -5.99
C GLY A 233 14.81 26.57 -5.19
N THR A 234 14.26 27.69 -5.64
CA THR A 234 14.33 28.99 -4.97
C THR A 234 13.42 29.07 -3.73
N VAL A 235 12.57 28.06 -3.50
CA VAL A 235 11.65 28.00 -2.36
C VAL A 235 12.27 27.15 -1.24
N PRO A 236 12.48 27.69 -0.02
CA PRO A 236 12.94 26.93 1.12
C PRO A 236 12.00 25.74 1.43
N SER A 237 12.58 24.56 1.63
CA SER A 237 11.80 23.37 1.99
C SER A 237 11.20 23.51 3.39
N THR A 238 9.89 23.37 3.51
CA THR A 238 9.17 23.47 4.79
C THR A 238 9.23 22.18 5.63
N ARG A 239 9.73 21.07 5.06
CA ARG A 239 9.83 19.75 5.71
C ARG A 239 11.12 19.01 5.34
N PRO A 240 12.32 19.54 5.67
CA PRO A 240 13.58 18.87 5.32
C PRO A 240 13.70 17.45 5.92
N TRP A 241 13.12 17.21 7.10
CA TRP A 241 13.18 15.91 7.80
C TRP A 241 12.52 14.72 7.09
N VAL A 242 11.75 14.93 6.01
CA VAL A 242 11.14 13.83 5.24
C VAL A 242 11.98 13.40 4.03
N ARG A 243 13.10 14.08 3.77
CA ARG A 243 13.94 13.91 2.56
C ARG A 243 15.29 13.27 2.84
N TYR A 244 15.43 12.57 3.95
CA TYR A 244 16.65 11.83 4.25
C TYR A 244 16.63 10.45 3.59
N GLU A 245 17.60 10.20 2.72
CA GLU A 245 17.87 8.91 2.11
C GLU A 245 19.05 8.23 2.81
N LEU A 246 19.13 6.91 2.74
CA LEU A 246 20.29 6.16 3.21
C LEU A 246 21.47 6.49 2.30
N ALA A 247 22.63 6.78 2.90
CA ALA A 247 23.81 7.19 2.13
C ALA A 247 24.42 6.03 1.33
N ASP A 248 24.26 4.80 1.81
CA ASP A 248 24.67 3.59 1.08
C ASP A 248 23.65 3.27 -0.04
N PRO A 249 24.05 3.31 -1.33
CA PRO A 249 23.17 3.00 -2.45
C PRO A 249 22.57 1.59 -2.39
N ALA A 250 23.30 0.62 -1.84
CA ALA A 250 22.80 -0.75 -1.69
C ALA A 250 21.63 -0.78 -0.72
N LEU A 251 21.71 -0.03 0.40
CA LEU A 251 20.63 0.08 1.37
C LEU A 251 19.47 0.94 0.87
N GLU A 252 19.73 2.03 0.13
CA GLU A 252 18.67 2.90 -0.40
C GLU A 252 17.88 2.23 -1.52
N SER A 253 18.50 1.33 -2.28
CA SER A 253 17.83 0.53 -3.32
C SER A 253 16.90 -0.56 -2.77
N LEU A 254 16.97 -0.85 -1.46
CA LEU A 254 16.09 -1.84 -0.82
C LEU A 254 14.61 -1.41 -0.91
N SER A 255 13.72 -2.39 -0.79
CA SER A 255 12.29 -2.12 -0.76
C SER A 255 11.90 -1.21 0.41
N ALA A 256 10.76 -0.53 0.29
CA ALA A 256 10.22 0.36 1.29
C ALA A 256 10.12 -0.33 2.65
N GLY A 257 9.59 -1.56 2.72
CA GLY A 257 9.47 -2.30 3.97
C GLY A 257 10.82 -2.64 4.62
N ARG A 258 11.84 -3.01 3.83
CA ARG A 258 13.19 -3.22 4.37
C ARG A 258 13.79 -1.93 4.90
N LYS A 259 13.68 -0.82 4.15
CA LYS A 259 14.12 0.51 4.61
C LYS A 259 13.38 0.97 5.86
N MET A 260 12.09 0.66 5.99
CA MET A 260 11.31 0.94 7.19
C MET A 260 11.87 0.17 8.39
N LEU A 261 12.14 -1.15 8.25
CA LEU A 261 12.76 -1.96 9.31
C LEU A 261 14.10 -1.37 9.76
N LEU A 262 14.98 -1.05 8.82
CA LEU A 262 16.28 -0.44 9.09
C LEU A 262 16.14 0.86 9.90
N ARG A 263 15.17 1.71 9.55
CA ARG A 263 14.91 3.00 10.20
C ARG A 263 14.26 2.89 11.58
N THR A 264 13.74 1.72 11.98
CA THR A 264 13.19 1.52 13.34
C THR A 264 14.26 1.36 14.42
N GLY A 265 15.50 1.09 14.01
CA GLY A 265 16.64 0.80 14.88
C GLY A 265 16.77 -0.70 15.21
N PRO A 266 17.98 -1.19 15.56
CA PRO A 266 18.27 -2.62 15.65
C PRO A 266 17.35 -3.41 16.60
N ASP A 267 17.04 -2.85 17.77
CA ASP A 267 16.24 -3.57 18.78
C ASP A 267 14.78 -3.73 18.35
N ASN A 268 14.17 -2.66 17.82
CA ASN A 268 12.82 -2.70 17.27
C ASN A 268 12.76 -3.61 16.03
N GLN A 269 13.78 -3.55 15.16
CA GLN A 269 13.86 -4.43 14.00
C GLN A 269 13.84 -5.90 14.40
N ARG A 270 14.65 -6.32 15.39
CA ARG A 270 14.65 -7.71 15.88
C ARG A 270 13.28 -8.14 16.41
N ARG A 271 12.63 -7.28 17.20
CA ARG A 271 11.29 -7.52 17.77
C ARG A 271 10.22 -7.68 16.68
N LEU A 272 10.22 -6.76 15.72
CA LEU A 272 9.33 -6.82 14.56
C LEU A 272 9.59 -8.08 13.72
N GLN A 273 10.85 -8.42 13.45
CA GLN A 273 11.20 -9.63 12.70
C GLN A 273 10.80 -10.91 13.43
N ALA A 274 10.91 -10.97 14.76
CA ALA A 274 10.39 -12.09 15.54
C ALA A 274 8.87 -12.25 15.34
N LYS A 275 8.12 -11.14 15.40
CA LYS A 275 6.68 -11.15 15.12
C LYS A 275 6.34 -11.58 13.69
N LEU A 276 7.08 -11.07 12.70
CA LEU A 276 6.91 -11.46 11.30
C LEU A 276 7.14 -12.97 11.09
N LYS A 277 8.14 -13.55 11.75
CA LYS A 277 8.41 -15.01 11.72
C LYS A 277 7.27 -15.82 12.33
N ASP A 278 6.75 -15.40 13.47
CA ASP A 278 5.62 -16.08 14.14
C ASP A 278 4.34 -16.02 13.27
N ILE A 279 4.06 -14.85 12.65
CA ILE A 279 2.95 -14.73 11.68
C ILE A 279 3.19 -15.68 10.50
N ARG A 280 4.37 -15.63 9.88
CA ARG A 280 4.75 -16.46 8.74
C ARG A 280 4.46 -17.94 8.99
N GLN A 281 4.93 -18.46 10.12
CA GLN A 281 4.80 -19.88 10.47
C GLN A 281 3.34 -20.35 10.55
N ARG A 282 2.40 -19.43 10.77
CA ARG A 282 0.97 -19.75 10.93
C ARG A 282 0.16 -19.55 9.65
N VAL A 283 0.57 -18.62 8.78
CA VAL A 283 -0.15 -18.32 7.53
C VAL A 283 0.38 -19.09 6.33
N ALA A 284 1.64 -19.52 6.36
CA ALA A 284 2.17 -20.43 5.36
C ALA A 284 1.58 -21.82 5.54
N LYS A 285 1.43 -22.55 4.42
CA LYS A 285 1.11 -23.97 4.45
C LYS A 285 2.20 -24.73 5.24
N PRO A 286 1.83 -25.71 6.09
CA PRO A 286 2.80 -26.62 6.70
C PRO A 286 3.57 -27.45 5.67
#